data_AF-A0A251UNN6-F1
#
_entry.id   AF-A0A251UNN6-F1
#
_cell.length_a   1.000
_cell.length_b   1.000
_cell.length_c   1.000
_cell.angle_alpha   90.00
_cell.angle_beta   90.00
_cell.angle_gamma   90.00
#
_symmetry.space_group_name_H-M   'P 1'
#
loop_
_entity.id
_entity.type
_entity.pdbx_description
1 polymer ?
#
loop_
_entity_poly.entity_id
_entity_poly.type
_entity_poly.pdbx_seq_one_letter_code
_entity_poly.pdbx_strand_id
1 'polypeptide(L)'
;MAEALLGVIFEKLTDEAFKKYVRSQKIHSELNELKTTLSNIKALLNDASHKEITHESVGLWLNSLQHLAYDIDDVLDDVATEAMHRELTQESGAVTSKVIYCNSGKVLGSISSLK
;
A
#
# COMPACT_ATOMS: atom_id res chain seq x y z
N MET A 1 2.11 19.24 -13.89
CA MET A 1 3.06 18.21 -13.42
C MET A 1 2.56 17.53 -12.14
N ALA A 2 2.21 18.29 -11.09
CA ALA A 2 1.68 17.73 -9.83
C ALA A 2 0.36 16.93 -9.98
N GLU A 3 -0.52 17.30 -10.90
CA GLU A 3 -1.77 16.55 -11.13
C GLU A 3 -1.53 15.12 -11.63
N ALA A 4 -0.52 14.92 -12.50
CA ALA A 4 -0.19 13.60 -13.03
C ALA A 4 0.33 12.65 -11.93
N LEU A 5 1.13 13.19 -10.99
CA LEU A 5 1.62 12.45 -9.82
C LEU A 5 0.47 11.99 -8.92
N LEU A 6 -0.52 12.85 -8.67
CA LEU A 6 -1.72 12.46 -7.92
C LEU A 6 -2.47 11.32 -8.60
N GLY A 7 -2.49 11.28 -9.94
CA GLY A 7 -3.07 10.17 -10.70
C GLY A 7 -2.44 8.82 -10.34
N VAL A 8 -1.11 8.75 -10.34
CA VAL A 8 -0.35 7.54 -9.98
C VAL A 8 -0.65 7.10 -8.54
N ILE A 9 -0.68 8.07 -7.61
CA ILE A 9 -1.01 7.79 -6.21
C ILE A 9 -2.43 7.22 -6.08
N PHE A 10 -3.41 7.79 -6.81
CA PHE A 10 -4.78 7.25 -6.80
C PHE A 10 -4.85 5.82 -7.33
N GLU A 11 -4.09 5.49 -8.38
CA GLU A 11 -4.02 4.13 -8.91
C GLU A 11 -3.48 3.15 -7.85
N LYS A 12 -2.37 3.49 -7.18
CA LYS A 12 -1.80 2.71 -6.08
C LYS A 12 -2.80 2.54 -4.92
N LEU A 13 -3.54 3.58 -4.56
CA LEU A 13 -4.57 3.52 -3.50
C LEU A 13 -5.79 2.67 -3.91
N THR A 14 -6.03 2.49 -5.20
CA THR A 14 -7.12 1.64 -5.70
C THR A 14 -6.74 0.18 -5.87
N ASP A 15 -5.44 -0.14 -5.82
CA ASP A 15 -4.91 -1.49 -5.95
C ASP A 15 -5.51 -2.45 -4.89
N GLU A 16 -5.88 -3.65 -5.33
CA GLU A 16 -6.59 -4.61 -4.49
C GLU A 16 -5.67 -5.31 -3.49
N ALA A 17 -4.40 -5.56 -3.85
CA ALA A 17 -3.42 -6.12 -2.93
C ALA A 17 -3.13 -5.12 -1.81
N PHE A 18 -2.96 -3.85 -2.16
CA PHE A 18 -2.78 -2.74 -1.23
C PHE A 18 -3.98 -2.58 -0.28
N LYS A 19 -5.22 -2.57 -0.80
CA LYS A 19 -6.43 -2.51 0.04
C LYS A 19 -6.57 -3.70 0.98
N LYS A 20 -6.19 -4.90 0.55
CA LYS A 20 -6.21 -6.12 1.37
C LYS A 20 -5.21 -6.00 2.52
N TYR A 21 -4.01 -5.50 2.24
CA TYR A 21 -2.99 -5.23 3.26
C TYR A 21 -3.46 -4.19 4.28
N VAL A 22 -3.97 -3.05 3.83
CA VAL A 22 -4.46 -1.98 4.72
C VAL A 22 -5.59 -2.46 5.62
N ARG A 23 -6.53 -3.27 5.09
CA ARG A 23 -7.57 -3.92 5.90
C ARG A 23 -6.98 -4.86 6.96
N SER A 24 -5.95 -5.62 6.63
CA SER A 24 -5.27 -6.51 7.59
C SER A 24 -4.57 -5.74 8.72
N GLN A 25 -4.09 -4.53 8.42
CA GLN A 25 -3.39 -3.66 9.36
C GLN A 25 -4.33 -2.73 10.15
N LYS A 26 -5.66 -2.76 9.88
CA LYS A 26 -6.69 -1.91 10.49
C LYS A 26 -6.51 -0.39 10.32
N ILE A 27 -5.72 0.06 9.35
CA ILE A 27 -5.46 1.49 9.05
C ILE A 27 -6.38 2.04 7.94
N HIS A 28 -7.55 1.44 7.75
CA HIS A 28 -8.47 1.78 6.66
C HIS A 28 -9.05 3.19 6.81
N SER A 29 -9.25 3.66 8.04
CA SER A 29 -9.74 5.02 8.34
C SER A 29 -8.76 6.06 7.81
N GLU A 30 -7.50 5.92 8.17
CA GLU A 30 -6.38 6.78 7.82
C GLU A 30 -6.17 6.80 6.30
N LEU A 31 -6.35 5.65 5.65
CA LEU A 31 -6.29 5.58 4.19
C LEU A 31 -7.41 6.35 3.50
N ASN A 32 -8.64 6.27 4.02
CA ASN A 32 -9.76 7.02 3.50
C ASN A 32 -9.58 8.53 3.71
N GLU A 33 -9.01 8.93 4.85
CA GLU A 33 -8.65 10.32 5.13
C GLU A 33 -7.58 10.83 4.16
N LEU A 34 -6.54 10.03 3.90
CA LEU A 34 -5.52 10.34 2.90
C LEU A 34 -6.14 10.52 1.51
N LYS A 35 -7.01 9.59 1.09
CA LYS A 35 -7.71 9.67 -0.20
C LYS A 35 -8.55 10.94 -0.32
N THR A 36 -9.28 11.30 0.74
CA THR A 36 -10.12 12.51 0.78
C THR A 36 -9.25 13.77 0.69
N THR A 37 -8.14 13.80 1.42
CA THR A 37 -7.19 14.91 1.41
C THR A 37 -6.57 15.09 0.02
N LEU A 38 -6.14 14.01 -0.62
CA LEU A 38 -5.62 14.04 -1.99
C LEU A 38 -6.68 14.49 -3.01
N SER A 39 -7.95 14.14 -2.83
CA SER A 39 -9.05 14.62 -3.69
C SER A 39 -9.27 16.13 -3.54
N ASN A 40 -9.23 16.66 -2.31
CA ASN A 40 -9.33 18.10 -2.07
C ASN A 40 -8.16 18.85 -2.69
N ILE A 41 -6.95 18.32 -2.56
CA ILE A 41 -5.75 18.85 -3.19
C ILE A 41 -5.88 18.86 -4.72
N LYS A 42 -6.38 17.77 -5.33
CA LYS A 42 -6.62 17.72 -6.78
C LYS A 42 -7.63 18.78 -7.23
N ALA A 43 -8.69 19.00 -6.45
CA ALA A 43 -9.68 20.04 -6.74
C ALA A 43 -9.04 21.44 -6.66
N LEU A 44 -8.24 21.71 -5.63
CA LEU A 44 -7.49 22.97 -5.49
C LEU A 44 -6.49 23.18 -6.63
N LEU A 45 -5.79 22.13 -7.06
CA LEU A 45 -4.89 22.17 -8.22
C LEU A 45 -5.63 22.52 -9.51
N ASN A 46 -6.80 21.92 -9.73
CA ASN A 46 -7.63 22.21 -10.90
C ASN A 46 -8.13 23.67 -10.89
N ASP A 47 -8.52 24.17 -9.72
CA ASP A 47 -8.93 25.57 -9.52
C ASP A 47 -7.74 26.55 -9.66
N ALA A 48 -6.57 26.16 -9.16
CA ALA A 48 -5.35 26.96 -9.23
C ALA A 48 -4.81 27.04 -10.66
N SER A 49 -4.76 25.92 -11.39
CA SER A 49 -4.38 25.85 -12.82
C SER A 49 -5.23 26.80 -13.69
N HIS A 50 -6.53 26.91 -13.41
CA HIS A 50 -7.41 27.87 -14.10
C HIS A 50 -7.15 29.34 -13.72
N LYS A 51 -6.47 29.61 -12.61
CA LYS A 51 -6.14 30.95 -12.10
C LYS A 51 -4.64 31.28 -12.18
N GLU A 52 -3.83 30.34 -12.68
CA GLU A 52 -2.37 30.33 -12.73
C GLU A 52 -1.83 31.27 -13.81
N ILE A 53 -2.11 32.57 -13.70
CA ILE A 53 -1.47 33.57 -14.57
C ILE A 53 -0.77 34.69 -13.77
N THR A 54 -0.97 34.83 -12.44
CA THR A 54 -0.56 36.10 -11.77
C THR A 54 0.17 36.03 -10.42
N HIS A 55 0.32 34.89 -9.74
CA HIS A 55 0.90 34.90 -8.38
C HIS A 55 2.02 33.88 -8.13
N GLU A 56 3.23 34.39 -7.87
CA GLU A 56 4.43 33.67 -7.42
C GLU A 56 4.18 32.73 -6.24
N SER A 57 3.29 33.13 -5.32
CA SER A 57 2.87 32.33 -4.16
C SER A 57 2.18 31.02 -4.55
N VAL A 58 1.46 30.99 -5.69
CA VAL A 58 0.84 29.77 -6.21
C VAL A 58 1.93 28.80 -6.68
N GLY A 59 2.95 29.28 -7.38
CA GLY A 59 4.08 28.46 -7.83
C GLY A 59 4.84 27.78 -6.68
N LEU A 60 5.10 28.51 -5.59
CA LEU A 60 5.75 27.95 -4.40
C LEU A 60 4.89 26.87 -3.70
N TRP A 61 3.57 27.10 -3.64
CA TRP A 61 2.64 26.14 -3.06
C TRP A 61 2.53 24.87 -3.93
N LEU A 62 2.48 25.01 -5.26
CA LEU A 62 2.49 23.90 -6.21
C LEU A 62 3.76 23.05 -6.10
N ASN A 63 4.92 23.69 -5.95
CA ASN A 63 6.20 22.99 -5.76
C ASN A 63 6.25 22.22 -4.44
N SER A 64 5.76 22.82 -3.35
CA SER A 64 5.68 22.15 -2.04
C SER A 64 4.75 20.95 -2.08
N LEU A 65 3.64 21.07 -2.80
CA LEU A 65 2.69 19.98 -2.99
C LEU A 65 3.29 18.84 -3.82
N GLN A 66 4.12 19.15 -4.81
CA GLN A 66 4.83 18.14 -5.58
C GLN A 66 5.79 17.32 -4.70
N HIS A 67 6.54 17.97 -3.80
CA HIS A 67 7.38 17.24 -2.85
C HIS A 67 6.56 16.32 -1.93
N LEU A 68 5.45 16.81 -1.40
CA LEU A 68 4.56 15.98 -0.58
C LEU A 68 4.02 14.76 -1.34
N ALA A 69 3.74 14.90 -2.64
CA ALA A 69 3.31 13.77 -3.46
C ALA A 69 4.41 12.69 -3.58
N TYR A 70 5.69 13.08 -3.71
CA TYR A 70 6.80 12.13 -3.70
C TYR A 70 6.93 11.42 -2.35
N ASP A 71 6.84 12.16 -1.23
CA ASP A 71 6.89 11.56 0.11
C ASP A 71 5.77 10.50 0.31
N ILE A 72 4.58 10.76 -0.23
CA ILE A 72 3.46 9.82 -0.18
C ILE A 72 3.71 8.61 -1.08
N ASP A 73 4.25 8.81 -2.28
CA ASP A 73 4.55 7.73 -3.23
C ASP A 73 5.58 6.74 -2.65
N ASP A 74 6.65 7.26 -2.04
CA ASP A 74 7.69 6.47 -1.38
C ASP A 74 7.10 5.61 -0.24
N VAL A 75 6.26 6.21 0.61
CA VAL A 75 5.60 5.48 1.71
C VAL A 75 4.65 4.40 1.18
N LEU A 76 3.94 4.66 0.08
CA LEU A 76 3.06 3.67 -0.53
C LEU A 76 3.84 2.50 -1.14
N ASP A 77 5.01 2.74 -1.72
CA ASP A 77 5.87 1.69 -2.26
C ASP A 77 6.47 0.79 -1.18
N ASP A 78 6.85 1.37 -0.03
CA ASP A 78 7.28 0.59 1.14
C ASP A 78 6.16 -0.33 1.65
N VAL A 79 4.95 0.21 1.73
CA VAL A 79 3.77 -0.56 2.15
C VAL A 79 3.42 -1.67 1.16
N ALA A 80 3.48 -1.39 -0.14
CA ALA A 80 3.24 -2.39 -1.19
C ALA A 80 4.30 -3.51 -1.16
N THR A 81 5.56 -3.15 -0.92
CA THR A 81 6.67 -4.11 -0.79
C THR A 81 6.47 -5.03 0.42
N GLU A 82 6.11 -4.48 1.57
CA GLU A 82 5.80 -5.27 2.78
C GLU A 82 4.56 -6.17 2.57
N ALA A 83 3.55 -5.69 1.83
CA ALA A 83 2.37 -6.49 1.48
C ALA A 83 2.74 -7.72 0.65
N MET A 84 3.56 -7.55 -0.39
CA MET A 84 4.06 -8.65 -1.22
C MET A 84 4.91 -9.64 -0.40
N HIS A 85 5.80 -9.13 0.45
CA HIS A 85 6.64 -9.97 1.30
C HIS A 85 5.80 -10.84 2.24
N ARG A 86 4.71 -10.30 2.81
CA ARG A 86 3.77 -11.07 3.63
C ARG A 86 2.98 -12.11 2.85
N GLU A 87 2.56 -11.84 1.61
CA GLU A 87 1.90 -12.86 0.77
C GLU A 87 2.84 -14.03 0.46
N LEU A 88 4.09 -13.75 0.07
CA LEU A 88 5.11 -14.80 -0.15
C LEU A 88 5.41 -15.62 1.13
N THR A 89 5.45 -14.96 2.29
CA THR A 89 5.72 -15.65 3.56
C THR A 89 4.51 -16.46 4.05
N GLN A 90 3.28 -16.03 3.74
CA GLN A 90 2.05 -16.79 4.03
C GLN A 90 1.84 -17.97 3.06
N GLU A 91 2.22 -17.84 1.79
CA GLU A 91 2.23 -18.96 0.82
C GLU A 91 3.33 -19.98 1.11
N SER A 92 4.43 -19.56 1.74
CA SER A 92 5.42 -20.46 2.34
C SER A 92 4.96 -21.08 3.68
N GLY A 93 3.65 -21.10 3.96
CA GLY A 93 3.02 -21.76 5.09
C GLY A 93 3.69 -23.09 5.39
N ALA A 94 4.49 -23.07 6.46
CA ALA A 94 5.49 -24.05 6.78
C ALA A 94 4.95 -25.50 6.68
N VAL A 95 5.56 -26.31 5.82
CA VAL A 95 5.51 -27.77 5.99
C VAL A 95 6.33 -28.07 7.24
N THR A 96 5.70 -27.98 8.42
CA THR A 96 6.30 -28.55 9.63
C THR A 96 6.12 -30.06 9.53
N SER A 97 7.06 -30.74 8.89
CA SER A 97 7.17 -32.19 9.00
C SER A 97 7.49 -32.53 10.45
N LYS A 98 6.45 -32.85 11.23
CA LYS A 98 6.60 -33.32 12.61
C LYS A 98 7.06 -34.78 12.56
N VAL A 99 8.37 -35.01 12.58
CA VAL A 99 8.94 -36.36 12.66
C VAL A 99 8.69 -36.90 14.07
N ILE A 100 7.78 -37.86 14.20
CA ILE A 100 7.56 -38.58 15.46
C ILE A 100 8.54 -39.77 15.48
N TYR A 101 9.55 -39.70 16.36
CA TYR A 101 10.40 -40.85 16.65
C TYR A 101 9.66 -41.81 17.59
N CYS A 102 9.28 -42.98 17.08
CA CYS A 102 8.82 -44.10 17.91
C CYS A 102 10.02 -44.97 18.32
N ASN A 103 10.44 -44.89 19.58
CA ASN A 103 11.38 -45.85 20.18
C ASN A 103 10.65 -47.16 20.55
N SER A 104 10.12 -47.87 19.54
CA SER A 104 9.63 -49.26 19.60
C SER A 104 9.09 -49.70 18.23
N GLY A 105 9.98 -49.94 17.27
CA GLY A 105 9.82 -50.97 16.21
C GLY A 105 8.64 -50.95 15.23
N LYS A 106 7.77 -49.92 15.15
CA LYS A 106 6.73 -49.84 14.10
C LYS A 106 6.50 -48.41 13.60
N VAL A 107 6.63 -48.21 12.28
CA VAL A 107 6.32 -46.95 11.58
C VAL A 107 4.83 -46.94 11.23
N LEU A 108 4.10 -45.93 11.69
CA LEU A 108 2.75 -45.62 11.23
C LEU A 108 2.81 -44.25 10.53
N GLY A 109 2.22 -44.20 9.33
CA GLY A 109 2.55 -43.24 8.28
C GLY A 109 2.24 -41.76 8.53
N SER A 110 2.72 -40.95 7.58
CA SER A 110 2.51 -39.50 7.51
C SER A 110 1.04 -39.17 7.26
N ILE A 111 0.43 -38.35 8.11
CA ILE A 111 -0.89 -37.75 7.85
C ILE A 111 -0.65 -36.35 7.30
N SER A 112 -0.99 -36.14 6.04
CA SER A 112 -1.10 -34.81 5.45
C SER A 112 -2.48 -34.22 5.80
N SER A 113 -2.52 -33.27 6.74
CA SER A 113 -3.70 -32.43 6.97
C SER A 113 -3.67 -31.24 6.01
N LEU A 114 -4.62 -31.22 5.07
CA LEU A 114 -5.02 -30.04 4.31
C LEU A 114 -5.98 -29.23 5.20
N LYS A 115 -5.76 -27.92 5.34
CA LYS A 115 -6.74 -26.98 5.88
C LYS A 115 -7.10 -25.97 4.80
#